data_AF-A0A964EEA5-F1
#
_entry.id   AF-A0A964EEA5-F1
#
_cell.length_a   1.000
_cell.length_b   1.000
_cell.length_c   1.000
_cell.angle_alpha   90.00
_cell.angle_beta   90.00
_cell.angle_gamma   90.00
#
_symmetry.space_group_name_H-M   'P 1'
#
loop_
_entity.id
_entity.type
_entity.pdbx_description
1 polymer ?
#
loop_
_entity_poly.entity_id
_entity_poly.type
_entity_poly.pdbx_seq_one_letter_code
_entity_poly.pdbx_strand_id
1 'polypeptide(L)'
;MKKISKYFLIIFSVALVNINFAQTDADISRVGTTAAAVLKIAPGARALGMGSAYVGVSDDIYSSYYNPAGITRADGVSQVAFNHSNWLADVDYDYAAGSINVDGLGTIFATFSSLRVPEDDVRTIDSPLGDGRTWDANSLVIGVGYARSLTDRFSIGFHLKYVQESIWNVSASGIALDVGTYYITPFNDLVIGASVSNFGTKMQLAGRDLQINVDPENEPESGPNNIPAQYSTEKNDLPLNFRVGLAMDVVNTRYFRLKTALDAVHPNDNKEYINAGAEFSYNEMIFLRGGYKALFLPNSEQGLTLGVGINYDITPGLEFTFNYAYGDYGRLNSIQYFDIGLIF
;
A
#
# COMPACT_ATOMS: atom_id res chain seq x y z
N MET A 1 34.25 0.08 30.33
CA MET A 1 33.15 -0.93 30.23
C MET A 1 32.06 -0.83 31.31
N LYS A 2 32.28 -0.23 32.50
CA LYS A 2 31.25 -0.15 33.56
C LYS A 2 30.24 1.02 33.49
N LYS A 3 30.43 2.00 32.59
CA LYS A 3 29.52 3.17 32.45
C LYS A 3 28.41 2.99 31.41
N ILE A 4 28.60 2.12 30.41
CA ILE A 4 27.62 1.88 29.33
C ILE A 4 26.43 1.05 29.83
N SER A 5 26.63 0.12 30.78
CA SER A 5 25.52 -0.70 31.29
C SER A 5 24.51 0.07 32.16
N LYS A 6 24.88 1.23 32.73
CA LYS A 6 23.96 2.04 33.55
C LYS A 6 22.96 2.83 32.70
N TYR A 7 23.37 3.35 31.55
CA TYR A 7 22.44 4.04 30.64
C TYR A 7 21.53 3.05 29.90
N PHE A 8 22.03 1.85 29.59
CA PHE A 8 21.22 0.77 29.03
C PHE A 8 20.15 0.29 30.03
N LEU A 9 20.48 0.18 31.32
CA LEU A 9 19.50 -0.14 32.36
C LEU A 9 18.48 0.97 32.58
N ILE A 10 18.84 2.25 32.42
CA ILE A 10 17.92 3.40 32.55
C ILE A 10 16.95 3.46 31.35
N ILE A 11 17.42 3.20 30.13
CA ILE A 11 16.57 3.11 28.94
C ILE A 11 15.62 1.89 29.04
N PHE A 12 16.12 0.76 29.55
CA PHE A 12 15.29 -0.45 29.77
C PHE A 12 14.29 -0.29 30.94
N SER A 13 14.60 0.55 31.93
CA SER A 13 13.67 0.83 33.05
C SER A 13 12.66 1.94 32.76
N VAL A 14 12.95 2.87 31.82
CA VAL A 14 11.94 3.78 31.26
C VAL A 14 10.97 3.04 30.31
N ALA A 15 11.41 1.96 29.65
CA ALA A 15 10.54 1.08 28.87
C ALA A 15 9.56 0.24 29.72
N LEU A 16 9.74 0.18 31.04
CA LEU A 16 8.89 -0.56 31.99
C LEU A 16 7.90 0.33 32.76
N VAL A 17 7.84 1.63 32.46
CA VAL A 17 6.88 2.55 33.09
C VAL A 17 5.55 2.50 32.32
N ASN A 18 4.65 1.63 32.80
CA ASN A 18 3.19 1.74 32.74
C ASN A 18 2.58 2.22 31.42
N ILE A 19 2.42 1.29 30.48
CA ILE A 19 1.37 1.40 29.46
C ILE A 19 0.08 0.83 30.06
N ASN A 20 -0.50 1.54 31.04
CA ASN A 20 -1.91 1.38 31.36
C ASN A 20 -2.69 2.24 30.37
N PHE A 21 -2.90 1.73 29.16
CA PHE A 21 -3.98 2.23 28.31
C PHE A 21 -5.29 1.80 28.97
N ALA A 22 -5.86 2.69 29.79
CA ALA A 22 -7.30 2.69 29.99
C ALA A 22 -7.93 3.10 28.65
N GLN A 23 -8.09 2.15 27.73
CA GLN A 23 -8.91 2.32 26.56
C GLN A 23 -10.37 2.32 27.02
N THR A 24 -10.98 3.50 27.00
CA THR A 24 -12.39 3.60 26.64
C THR A 24 -12.53 3.08 25.21
N ASP A 25 -12.77 1.78 25.04
CA ASP A 25 -13.16 1.15 23.77
C ASP A 25 -14.58 1.59 23.37
N ALA A 26 -14.72 2.89 23.08
CA ALA A 26 -15.90 3.49 22.47
C ALA A 26 -15.59 4.00 21.05
N ASP A 27 -14.45 3.61 20.48
CA ASP A 27 -14.09 3.99 19.12
C ASP A 27 -14.52 2.89 18.13
N ILE A 28 -15.47 3.24 17.27
CA ILE A 28 -15.96 2.39 16.19
C ILE A 28 -14.83 2.34 15.16
N SER A 29 -14.32 1.16 14.82
CA SER A 29 -13.16 1.01 13.92
C SER A 29 -13.41 1.47 12.48
N ARG A 30 -14.67 1.78 12.10
CA ARG A 30 -15.07 2.25 10.76
C ARG A 30 -14.63 1.34 9.60
N VAL A 31 -14.36 0.07 9.90
CA VAL A 31 -13.94 -0.94 8.93
C VAL A 31 -15.01 -1.10 7.85
N GLY A 32 -14.58 -1.00 6.59
CA GLY A 32 -15.46 -1.16 5.44
C GLY A 32 -16.32 0.07 5.12
N THR A 33 -15.96 1.26 5.62
CA THR A 33 -16.71 2.51 5.35
C THR A 33 -16.12 3.39 4.24
N THR A 34 -15.08 2.91 3.53
CA THR A 34 -14.43 3.62 2.42
C THR A 34 -14.61 2.90 1.10
N ALA A 35 -14.62 3.64 -0.01
CA ALA A 35 -14.52 3.11 -1.37
C ALA A 35 -13.06 2.76 -1.72
N ALA A 36 -12.79 2.31 -2.96
CA ALA A 36 -11.43 2.17 -3.49
C ALA A 36 -10.51 1.25 -2.67
N ALA A 37 -10.98 0.04 -2.36
CA ALA A 37 -10.21 -0.94 -1.58
C ALA A 37 -8.85 -1.26 -2.21
N VAL A 38 -8.73 -1.15 -3.54
CA VAL A 38 -7.46 -1.28 -4.28
C VAL A 38 -6.35 -0.37 -3.74
N LEU A 39 -6.68 0.83 -3.24
CA LEU A 39 -5.69 1.77 -2.70
C LEU A 39 -5.05 1.28 -1.39
N LYS A 40 -5.62 0.26 -0.74
CA LYS A 40 -5.09 -0.36 0.48
C LYS A 40 -4.14 -1.52 0.17
N ILE A 41 -4.12 -2.01 -1.06
CA ILE A 41 -3.22 -3.07 -1.50
C ILE A 41 -1.89 -2.40 -1.85
N ALA A 42 -0.87 -2.72 -1.05
CA ALA A 42 0.45 -2.14 -1.20
C ALA A 42 1.27 -3.00 -2.16
N PRO A 43 1.95 -2.40 -3.16
CA PRO A 43 2.78 -3.14 -4.11
C PRO A 43 4.19 -3.41 -3.57
N GLY A 44 4.91 -4.27 -4.29
CA GLY A 44 6.34 -4.54 -4.10
C GLY A 44 6.61 -5.69 -3.12
N ALA A 45 7.18 -6.77 -3.64
CA ALA A 45 7.68 -7.92 -2.89
C ALA A 45 8.76 -7.52 -1.87
N ARG A 46 9.68 -6.60 -2.22
CA ARG A 46 10.67 -6.09 -1.24
C ARG A 46 9.97 -5.46 -0.04
N ALA A 47 8.97 -4.62 -0.28
CA ALA A 47 8.20 -3.96 0.77
C ALA A 47 7.34 -4.96 1.56
N LEU A 48 6.69 -5.93 0.89
CA LEU A 48 5.95 -6.99 1.57
C LEU A 48 6.85 -7.82 2.48
N GLY A 49 8.04 -8.25 2.01
CA GLY A 49 9.00 -9.02 2.80
C GLY A 49 9.50 -8.29 4.05
N MET A 50 9.36 -6.97 4.09
CA MET A 50 9.64 -6.08 5.22
C MET A 50 8.41 -5.80 6.08
N GLY A 51 7.36 -6.62 6.02
CA GLY A 51 6.12 -6.41 6.76
C GLY A 51 5.32 -5.19 6.30
N SER A 52 5.61 -4.67 5.10
CA SER A 52 5.14 -3.36 4.63
C SER A 52 5.58 -2.18 5.51
N ALA A 53 6.66 -2.34 6.30
CA ALA A 53 7.37 -1.24 6.97
C ALA A 53 8.36 -0.61 5.99
N TYR A 54 7.87 0.36 5.23
CA TYR A 54 8.56 0.89 4.06
C TYR A 54 8.63 2.42 3.99
N VAL A 55 7.93 3.16 4.84
CA VAL A 55 7.85 4.63 4.77
C VAL A 55 9.21 5.31 4.96
N GLY A 56 10.05 4.74 5.83
CA GLY A 56 11.43 5.17 6.04
C GLY A 56 12.47 4.42 5.18
N VAL A 57 12.13 3.25 4.62
CA VAL A 57 13.04 2.51 3.72
C VAL A 57 13.01 3.16 2.35
N SER A 58 11.83 3.18 1.71
CA SER A 58 11.41 3.96 0.52
C SER A 58 12.53 4.50 -0.38
N ASP A 59 13.47 3.65 -0.82
CA ASP A 59 14.65 4.03 -1.62
C ASP A 59 14.61 3.45 -3.05
N ASP A 60 13.46 2.90 -3.47
CA ASP A 60 13.20 2.40 -4.81
C ASP A 60 11.86 2.91 -5.37
N ILE A 61 11.54 2.54 -6.61
CA ILE A 61 10.31 2.98 -7.29
C ILE A 61 9.01 2.59 -6.55
N TYR A 62 8.99 1.55 -5.72
CA TYR A 62 7.81 1.19 -4.92
C TYR A 62 7.53 2.19 -3.81
N SER A 63 8.51 3.04 -3.43
CA SER A 63 8.29 4.19 -2.54
C SER A 63 7.16 5.11 -2.99
N SER A 64 6.87 5.18 -4.29
CA SER A 64 5.76 5.94 -4.87
C SER A 64 4.40 5.65 -4.20
N TYR A 65 4.19 4.43 -3.68
CA TYR A 65 2.99 4.07 -2.91
C TYR A 65 3.10 4.43 -1.42
N TYR A 66 4.23 4.12 -0.78
CA TYR A 66 4.38 4.22 0.68
C TYR A 66 4.72 5.63 1.15
N ASN A 67 5.67 6.28 0.48
CA ASN A 67 6.13 7.63 0.77
C ASN A 67 6.77 8.23 -0.49
N PRO A 68 6.06 9.09 -1.25
CA PRO A 68 6.58 9.61 -2.52
C PRO A 68 7.85 10.45 -2.38
N ALA A 69 8.18 10.95 -1.17
CA ALA A 69 9.44 11.67 -0.95
C ALA A 69 10.68 10.76 -1.01
N GLY A 70 10.50 9.48 -0.69
CA GLY A 70 11.58 8.51 -0.61
C GLY A 70 12.23 8.23 -1.98
N ILE A 71 11.49 8.36 -3.08
CA ILE A 71 12.00 8.11 -4.44
C ILE A 71 13.24 8.94 -4.79
N THR A 72 13.43 10.09 -4.13
CA THR A 72 14.62 10.93 -4.28
C THR A 72 15.92 10.27 -3.78
N ARG A 73 15.80 9.16 -3.05
CA ARG A 73 16.89 8.41 -2.43
C ARG A 73 17.32 7.20 -3.22
N ALA A 74 16.72 6.98 -4.39
CA ALA A 74 17.20 6.07 -5.41
C ALA A 74 18.51 6.54 -6.08
N ASP A 75 19.39 7.26 -5.37
CA ASP A 75 20.71 7.73 -5.86
C ASP A 75 20.73 8.43 -7.23
N GLY A 76 19.63 9.06 -7.63
CA GLY A 76 19.58 9.81 -8.89
C GLY A 76 19.40 8.96 -10.15
N VAL A 77 19.19 7.64 -10.01
CA VAL A 77 18.96 6.75 -11.15
C VAL A 77 17.49 6.75 -11.57
N SER A 78 17.25 6.43 -12.84
CA SER A 78 15.93 6.13 -13.35
C SER A 78 15.60 4.67 -13.09
N GLN A 79 14.32 4.37 -12.90
CA GLN A 79 13.89 3.02 -12.55
C GLN A 79 12.59 2.68 -13.27
N VAL A 80 12.41 1.40 -13.56
CA VAL A 80 11.12 0.84 -13.92
C VAL A 80 10.96 -0.48 -13.19
N ALA A 81 9.80 -0.72 -12.61
CA ALA A 81 9.49 -2.00 -11.98
C ALA A 81 8.05 -2.42 -12.21
N PHE A 82 7.85 -3.72 -12.16
CA PHE A 82 6.57 -4.39 -12.26
C PHE A 82 6.45 -5.39 -11.12
N ASN A 83 5.32 -5.36 -10.44
CA ASN A 83 4.91 -6.29 -9.40
C ASN A 83 3.64 -6.99 -9.85
N HIS A 84 3.65 -8.32 -9.82
CA HIS A 84 2.46 -9.15 -9.96
C HIS A 84 2.21 -9.89 -8.66
N SER A 85 0.95 -9.92 -8.24
CA SER A 85 0.56 -10.49 -6.97
C SER A 85 -0.67 -11.38 -7.14
N ASN A 86 -0.53 -12.64 -6.73
CA ASN A 86 -1.66 -13.53 -6.51
C ASN A 86 -2.32 -13.07 -5.22
N TRP A 87 -3.39 -12.29 -5.34
CA TRP A 87 -4.12 -11.75 -4.20
C TRP A 87 -5.17 -12.76 -3.71
N LEU A 88 -5.85 -12.39 -2.64
CA LEU A 88 -6.81 -13.24 -1.95
C LEU A 88 -8.01 -13.54 -2.86
N ALA A 89 -8.55 -14.76 -2.75
CA ALA A 89 -9.72 -15.23 -3.51
C ALA A 89 -9.54 -15.13 -5.04
N ASP A 90 -8.38 -15.58 -5.53
CA ASP A 90 -8.04 -15.65 -6.97
C ASP A 90 -8.10 -14.29 -7.68
N VAL A 91 -7.97 -13.20 -6.93
CA VAL A 91 -7.90 -11.85 -7.46
C VAL A 91 -6.47 -11.57 -7.94
N ASP A 92 -6.35 -11.04 -9.15
CA ASP A 92 -5.06 -10.59 -9.67
C ASP A 92 -4.82 -9.14 -9.27
N TYR A 93 -3.63 -8.85 -8.74
CA TYR A 93 -3.17 -7.48 -8.49
C TYR A 93 -1.84 -7.23 -9.20
N ASP A 94 -1.85 -6.24 -10.10
CA ASP A 94 -0.69 -5.80 -10.85
C ASP A 94 -0.36 -4.36 -10.49
N TYR A 95 0.94 -4.08 -10.40
CA TYR A 95 1.47 -2.74 -10.21
C TYR A 95 2.66 -2.52 -11.13
N ALA A 96 2.67 -1.39 -11.84
CA ALA A 96 3.80 -0.95 -12.64
C ALA A 96 4.15 0.49 -12.27
N ALA A 97 5.43 0.79 -12.17
CA ALA A 97 5.86 2.16 -11.93
C ALA A 97 7.20 2.44 -12.60
N GLY A 98 7.40 3.68 -12.99
CA GLY A 98 8.65 4.15 -13.55
C GLY A 98 8.97 5.57 -13.12
N SER A 99 10.26 5.85 -12.93
CA SER A 99 10.77 7.16 -12.57
C SER A 99 11.90 7.59 -13.46
N ILE A 100 11.93 8.89 -13.72
CA ILE A 100 13.05 9.57 -14.34
C ILE A 100 13.61 10.57 -13.35
N ASN A 101 14.92 10.53 -13.15
CA ASN A 101 15.62 11.57 -12.41
C ASN A 101 16.06 12.67 -13.37
N VAL A 102 15.73 13.91 -13.03
CA VAL A 102 16.14 15.09 -13.78
C VAL A 102 17.05 15.93 -12.90
N ASP A 103 18.32 16.03 -13.31
CA ASP A 103 19.34 16.75 -12.56
C ASP A 103 18.90 18.19 -12.24
N GLY A 104 19.11 18.60 -10.99
CA GLY A 104 18.69 19.89 -10.44
C GLY A 104 17.17 20.10 -10.27
N LEU A 105 16.31 19.29 -10.90
CA LEU A 105 14.85 19.40 -10.80
C LEU A 105 14.23 18.39 -9.83
N GLY A 106 14.79 17.18 -9.71
CA GLY A 106 14.24 16.12 -8.86
C GLY A 106 13.73 14.94 -9.69
N THR A 107 12.83 14.16 -9.13
CA THR A 107 12.36 12.90 -9.72
C THR A 107 10.91 13.02 -10.11
N ILE A 108 10.59 12.69 -11.37
CA ILE A 108 9.22 12.54 -11.87
C ILE A 108 8.94 11.06 -12.00
N PHE A 109 7.75 10.62 -11.61
CA PHE A 109 7.37 9.22 -11.72
C PHE A 109 5.91 9.05 -12.15
N ALA A 110 5.61 7.89 -12.71
CA ALA A 110 4.28 7.46 -13.06
C ALA A 110 4.02 6.07 -12.46
N THR A 111 2.77 5.84 -12.08
CA THR A 111 2.33 4.58 -11.46
C THR A 111 1.06 4.09 -12.13
N PHE A 112 0.89 2.79 -12.14
CA PHE A 112 -0.27 2.08 -12.63
C PHE A 112 -0.55 0.93 -11.68
N SER A 113 -1.81 0.74 -11.30
CA SER A 113 -2.26 -0.40 -10.53
C SER A 113 -3.57 -0.93 -11.07
N SER A 114 -3.68 -2.25 -11.18
CA SER A 114 -4.87 -2.94 -11.63
C SER A 114 -5.22 -4.04 -10.63
N LEU A 115 -6.48 -4.09 -10.21
CA LEU A 115 -7.06 -5.19 -9.46
C LEU A 115 -8.13 -5.82 -10.33
N ARG A 116 -8.08 -7.14 -10.54
CA ARG A 116 -9.03 -7.85 -11.40
C ARG A 116 -9.61 -9.03 -10.64
N VAL A 117 -10.92 -9.01 -10.47
CA VAL A 117 -11.69 -10.18 -10.07
C VAL A 117 -12.03 -10.95 -11.35
N PRO A 118 -11.72 -12.25 -11.43
CA PRO A 118 -12.07 -13.05 -12.60
C PRO A 118 -13.60 -13.10 -12.78
N GLU A 119 -14.04 -13.33 -14.01
CA GLU A 119 -15.47 -13.51 -14.30
C GLU A 119 -16.00 -14.75 -13.55
N ASP A 120 -17.16 -14.60 -12.91
CA ASP A 120 -17.85 -15.70 -12.21
C ASP A 120 -19.37 -15.69 -12.51
N ASP A 121 -20.01 -16.84 -12.32
CA ASP A 121 -21.45 -17.00 -12.55
C ASP A 121 -22.27 -16.27 -11.49
N VAL A 122 -23.35 -15.63 -11.92
CA VAL A 122 -24.36 -15.09 -11.00
C VAL A 122 -25.16 -16.25 -10.42
N ARG A 123 -25.04 -16.43 -9.10
CA ARG A 123 -25.74 -17.49 -8.35
C ARG A 123 -26.82 -16.90 -7.46
N THR A 124 -27.99 -17.52 -7.48
CA THR A 124 -29.13 -17.18 -6.61
C THR A 124 -29.54 -18.40 -5.79
N ILE A 125 -30.47 -18.21 -4.84
CA ILE A 125 -31.04 -19.34 -4.07
C ILE A 125 -31.72 -20.35 -5.01
N ASP A 126 -32.36 -19.86 -6.07
CA ASP A 126 -33.07 -20.69 -7.06
C ASP A 126 -32.13 -21.31 -8.09
N SER A 127 -30.99 -20.65 -8.37
CA SER A 127 -29.99 -21.08 -9.34
C SER A 127 -28.59 -21.17 -8.71
N PRO A 128 -28.33 -22.16 -7.84
CA PRO A 128 -27.05 -22.27 -7.13
C PRO A 128 -25.88 -22.65 -8.03
N LEU A 129 -26.15 -23.20 -9.23
CA LEU A 129 -25.14 -23.52 -10.24
C LEU A 129 -24.95 -22.40 -11.28
N GLY A 130 -25.60 -21.25 -11.09
CA GLY A 130 -25.59 -20.14 -12.04
C GLY A 130 -26.89 -20.02 -12.82
N ASP A 131 -27.29 -18.79 -13.15
CA ASP A 131 -28.47 -18.50 -13.96
C ASP A 131 -28.18 -18.14 -15.43
N GLY A 132 -26.94 -18.37 -15.87
CA GLY A 132 -26.45 -18.09 -17.22
C GLY A 132 -25.91 -16.68 -17.42
N ARG A 133 -25.97 -15.81 -16.40
CA ARG A 133 -25.29 -14.51 -16.38
C ARG A 133 -23.94 -14.61 -15.69
N THR A 134 -23.03 -13.75 -16.10
CA THR A 134 -21.72 -13.57 -15.48
C THR A 134 -21.56 -12.17 -14.91
N TRP A 135 -20.66 -12.04 -13.96
CA TRP A 135 -20.23 -10.76 -13.39
C TRP A 135 -18.72 -10.76 -13.17
N ASP A 136 -18.13 -9.57 -13.23
CA ASP A 136 -16.75 -9.31 -12.91
C ASP A 136 -16.62 -8.00 -12.13
N ALA A 137 -15.42 -7.75 -11.62
CA ALA A 137 -15.07 -6.47 -11.01
C ALA A 137 -13.62 -6.13 -11.28
N ASN A 138 -13.34 -4.84 -11.44
CA ASN A 138 -11.99 -4.36 -11.66
C ASN A 138 -11.80 -2.97 -11.06
N SER A 139 -10.58 -2.73 -10.60
CA SER A 139 -10.15 -1.42 -10.13
C SER A 139 -8.90 -1.01 -10.88
N LEU A 140 -8.83 0.25 -11.29
CA LEU A 140 -7.72 0.85 -11.99
C LEU A 140 -7.27 2.10 -11.24
N VAL A 141 -5.97 2.21 -11.00
CA VAL A 141 -5.35 3.41 -10.45
C VAL A 141 -4.22 3.84 -11.36
N ILE A 142 -4.23 5.08 -11.81
CA ILE A 142 -3.15 5.68 -12.57
C ILE A 142 -2.67 6.89 -11.79
N GLY A 143 -1.35 7.03 -11.63
CA GLY A 143 -0.77 8.14 -10.89
C GLY A 143 0.41 8.77 -11.58
N VAL A 144 0.62 10.05 -11.27
CA VAL A 144 1.81 10.80 -11.63
C VAL A 144 2.30 11.54 -10.39
N GLY A 145 3.61 11.60 -10.21
CA GLY A 145 4.19 12.20 -9.03
C GLY A 145 5.49 12.89 -9.30
N TYR A 146 5.87 13.69 -8.31
CA TYR A 146 7.08 14.48 -8.33
C TYR A 146 7.65 14.55 -6.92
N ALA A 147 8.96 14.37 -6.81
CA ALA A 147 9.66 14.46 -5.54
C ALA A 147 10.98 15.17 -5.71
N ARG A 148 11.40 15.87 -4.65
CA ARG A 148 12.65 16.65 -4.66
C ARG A 148 13.30 16.68 -3.30
N SER A 149 14.62 16.53 -3.32
CA SER A 149 15.53 16.83 -2.22
C SER A 149 15.62 18.35 -2.05
N LEU A 150 15.13 18.88 -0.93
CA LEU A 150 15.28 20.30 -0.58
C LEU A 150 16.63 20.58 0.10
N THR A 151 17.16 19.57 0.78
CA THR A 151 18.51 19.56 1.35
C THR A 151 19.11 18.15 1.18
N ASP A 152 20.37 17.98 1.53
CA ASP A 152 21.04 16.67 1.52
C ASP A 152 20.31 15.64 2.39
N ARG A 153 19.60 16.11 3.43
CA ARG A 153 18.94 15.27 4.43
C ARG A 153 17.43 15.34 4.40
N PHE A 154 16.80 16.19 3.58
CA PHE A 154 15.35 16.39 3.60
C PHE A 154 14.77 16.40 2.19
N SER A 155 13.74 15.58 1.97
CA SER A 155 12.97 15.52 0.74
C SER A 155 11.48 15.66 0.99
N ILE A 156 10.79 16.14 -0.04
CA ILE A 156 9.34 16.16 -0.14
C ILE A 156 8.90 15.44 -1.41
N GLY A 157 7.70 14.88 -1.41
CA GLY A 157 7.12 14.22 -2.57
C GLY A 157 5.62 14.35 -2.62
N PHE A 158 5.10 14.36 -3.84
CA PHE A 158 3.67 14.46 -4.15
C PHE A 158 3.31 13.39 -5.19
N HIS A 159 2.10 12.83 -5.07
CA HIS A 159 1.60 11.83 -6.00
C HIS A 159 0.10 12.04 -6.23
N LEU A 160 -0.28 12.42 -7.44
CA LEU A 160 -1.67 12.59 -7.84
C LEU A 160 -2.14 11.30 -8.50
N LYS A 161 -3.30 10.80 -8.07
CA LYS A 161 -3.88 9.54 -8.54
C LYS A 161 -5.30 9.75 -9.05
N TYR A 162 -5.61 9.12 -10.17
CA TYR A 162 -6.97 8.88 -10.63
C TYR A 162 -7.32 7.42 -10.35
N VAL A 163 -8.49 7.21 -9.74
CA VAL A 163 -8.99 5.89 -9.35
C VAL A 163 -10.32 5.66 -10.04
N GLN A 164 -10.50 4.47 -10.60
CA GLN A 164 -11.76 4.00 -11.14
C GLN A 164 -12.00 2.59 -10.63
N GLU A 165 -13.21 2.31 -10.20
CA GLU A 165 -13.66 0.95 -9.90
C GLU A 165 -14.93 0.65 -10.70
N SER A 166 -15.07 -0.59 -11.13
CA SER A 166 -16.30 -1.13 -11.70
C SER A 166 -16.60 -2.50 -11.11
N ILE A 167 -17.89 -2.75 -10.93
CA ILE A 167 -18.44 -4.06 -10.65
C ILE A 167 -19.66 -4.22 -11.55
N TRP A 168 -19.62 -5.23 -12.41
CA TRP A 168 -20.63 -5.42 -13.44
C TRP A 168 -20.87 -4.14 -14.26
N ASN A 169 -22.11 -3.63 -14.36
CA ASN A 169 -22.41 -2.43 -15.14
C ASN A 169 -22.53 -1.14 -14.32
N VAL A 170 -21.91 -1.11 -13.14
CA VAL A 170 -21.78 0.09 -12.32
C VAL A 170 -20.32 0.46 -12.11
N SER A 171 -20.05 1.76 -12.00
CA SER A 171 -18.69 2.27 -11.80
C SER A 171 -18.67 3.49 -10.89
N ALA A 172 -17.52 3.75 -10.32
CA ALA A 172 -17.22 4.96 -9.56
C ALA A 172 -15.81 5.44 -9.91
N SER A 173 -15.58 6.75 -9.84
CA SER A 173 -14.25 7.32 -10.00
C SER A 173 -13.96 8.41 -8.98
N GLY A 174 -12.67 8.63 -8.72
CA GLY A 174 -12.19 9.61 -7.76
C GLY A 174 -10.76 10.05 -8.06
N ILE A 175 -10.36 11.15 -7.44
CA ILE A 175 -9.01 11.68 -7.49
C ILE A 175 -8.46 11.73 -6.06
N ALA A 176 -7.19 11.35 -5.90
CA ALA A 176 -6.46 11.37 -4.64
C ALA A 176 -5.11 12.06 -4.78
N LEU A 177 -4.66 12.69 -3.70
CA LEU A 177 -3.32 13.22 -3.54
C LEU A 177 -2.62 12.51 -2.38
N ASP A 178 -1.39 12.10 -2.61
CA ASP A 178 -0.47 11.68 -1.55
C ASP A 178 0.62 12.75 -1.38
N VAL A 179 1.04 12.95 -0.14
CA VAL A 179 2.14 13.85 0.24
C VAL A 179 3.07 13.10 1.18
N GLY A 180 4.37 13.22 0.92
CA GLY A 180 5.42 12.56 1.68
C GLY A 180 6.52 13.52 2.10
N THR A 181 7.17 13.17 3.21
CA THR A 181 8.42 13.77 3.67
C THR A 181 9.40 12.68 4.06
N TYR A 182 10.69 12.95 3.87
CA TYR A 182 11.76 12.00 4.16
C TYR A 182 12.94 12.78 4.78
N TYR A 183 13.33 12.43 6.00
CA TYR A 183 14.38 13.13 6.74
C TYR A 183 15.46 12.17 7.26
N ILE A 184 16.71 12.38 6.86
CA ILE A 184 17.88 11.64 7.34
C ILE A 184 18.49 12.38 8.53
N THR A 185 18.29 11.83 9.72
CA THR A 185 18.80 12.43 10.95
C THR A 185 20.33 12.33 11.03
N PRO A 186 21.01 13.22 11.75
CA PRO A 186 22.44 13.09 12.05
C PRO A 186 22.81 11.90 12.94
N PHE A 187 21.81 11.18 13.48
CA PHE A 187 22.02 10.07 14.37
C PHE A 187 22.16 8.76 13.58
N ASN A 188 23.38 8.47 13.13
CA ASN A 188 23.72 7.24 12.39
C ASN A 188 22.76 6.98 11.21
N ASP A 189 22.46 8.06 10.48
CA ASP A 189 21.58 8.12 9.31
C ASP A 189 20.21 7.43 9.51
N LEU A 190 19.70 7.42 10.75
CA LEU A 190 18.31 7.07 11.03
C LEU A 190 17.40 7.96 10.20
N VAL A 191 16.50 7.34 9.46
CA VAL A 191 15.50 7.99 8.64
C VAL A 191 14.20 8.14 9.42
N ILE A 192 13.59 9.31 9.32
CA ILE A 192 12.22 9.57 9.71
C ILE A 192 11.44 9.92 8.44
N GLY A 193 10.52 9.04 8.06
CA GLY A 193 9.59 9.27 6.97
C GLY A 193 8.19 9.55 7.50
N ALA A 194 7.44 10.40 6.82
CA ALA A 194 6.01 10.57 7.08
C ALA A 194 5.25 10.76 5.78
N SER A 195 4.08 10.16 5.67
CA SER A 195 3.22 10.29 4.49
C SER A 195 1.74 10.36 4.85
N VAL A 196 1.00 11.11 4.04
CA VAL A 196 -0.46 11.08 3.99
C VAL A 196 -0.81 10.58 2.60
N SER A 197 -1.56 9.49 2.52
CA SER A 197 -2.00 8.89 1.26
C SER A 197 -3.52 8.96 1.12
N ASN A 198 -3.99 9.03 -0.12
CA ASN A 198 -5.39 8.96 -0.53
C ASN A 198 -6.25 10.13 -0.05
N PHE A 199 -5.68 11.32 0.14
CA PHE A 199 -6.48 12.51 0.43
C PHE A 199 -7.19 12.98 -0.85
N GLY A 200 -8.52 12.85 -0.90
CA GLY A 200 -9.21 12.99 -2.18
C GLY A 200 -10.73 13.08 -2.13
N THR A 201 -11.34 13.00 -3.31
CA THR A 201 -12.79 13.10 -3.52
C THR A 201 -13.52 11.84 -3.07
N LYS A 202 -14.74 11.97 -2.55
CA LYS A 202 -15.63 10.83 -2.33
C LYS A 202 -16.00 10.14 -3.66
N MET A 203 -16.19 8.83 -3.62
CA MET A 203 -16.64 8.01 -4.75
C MET A 203 -18.10 7.58 -4.56
N GLN A 204 -18.84 7.48 -5.67
CA GLN A 204 -20.24 7.04 -5.68
C GLN A 204 -20.47 6.13 -6.89
N LEU A 205 -21.07 4.96 -6.66
CA LEU A 205 -21.41 4.04 -7.74
C LEU A 205 -22.56 4.60 -8.58
N ALA A 206 -22.36 4.62 -9.89
CA ALA A 206 -23.35 5.00 -10.89
C ALA A 206 -23.32 4.01 -12.06
N GLY A 207 -24.47 3.73 -12.67
CA GLY A 207 -24.55 2.83 -13.82
C GLY A 207 -25.97 2.36 -14.10
N ARG A 208 -26.12 1.58 -15.17
CA ARG A 208 -27.43 1.15 -15.67
C ARG A 208 -28.14 0.19 -14.72
N ASP A 209 -27.40 -0.64 -13.99
CA ASP A 209 -28.00 -1.63 -13.09
C ASP A 209 -28.59 -1.00 -11.82
N LEU A 210 -28.37 0.31 -11.61
CA LEU A 210 -29.05 1.08 -10.57
C LEU A 210 -30.39 1.65 -11.05
N GLN A 211 -30.68 1.63 -12.35
CA GLN A 211 -31.91 2.14 -12.93
C GLN A 211 -32.94 1.02 -12.98
N ILE A 212 -34.13 1.31 -12.45
CA ILE A 212 -35.26 0.39 -12.43
C ILE A 212 -36.52 1.13 -12.87
N ASN A 213 -37.46 0.42 -13.47
CA ASN A 213 -38.80 0.96 -13.66
C ASN A 213 -39.70 0.41 -12.56
N VAL A 214 -40.42 1.30 -11.90
CA VAL A 214 -41.32 0.95 -10.80
C VAL A 214 -42.75 1.34 -11.15
N ASP A 215 -43.68 0.52 -10.70
CA ASP A 215 -45.09 0.87 -10.56
C ASP A 215 -45.34 1.12 -9.07
N PRO A 216 -45.42 2.38 -8.61
CA PRO A 216 -45.53 2.67 -7.18
C PRO A 216 -46.85 2.22 -6.58
N GLU A 217 -47.90 2.16 -7.39
CA GLU A 217 -49.26 1.84 -6.95
C GLU A 217 -49.56 0.35 -7.08
N ASN A 218 -48.72 -0.43 -7.79
CA ASN A 218 -48.96 -1.83 -8.15
C ASN A 218 -50.31 -2.04 -8.85
N GLU A 219 -50.78 -1.01 -9.57
CA GLU A 219 -52.06 -0.99 -10.28
C GLU A 219 -51.76 -0.94 -11.80
N PRO A 220 -51.38 -2.06 -12.42
CA PRO A 220 -50.86 -2.07 -13.79
C PRO A 220 -51.86 -1.56 -14.84
N GLU A 221 -53.16 -1.55 -14.53
CA GLU A 221 -54.24 -1.08 -15.40
C GLU A 221 -54.74 0.34 -15.09
N SER A 222 -54.30 0.97 -13.99
CA SER A 222 -54.71 2.33 -13.62
C SER A 222 -53.66 3.05 -12.78
N GLY A 223 -53.32 4.28 -13.14
CA GLY A 223 -52.28 5.05 -12.42
C GLY A 223 -50.97 5.16 -13.21
N PRO A 224 -49.94 5.78 -12.64
CA PRO A 224 -48.66 5.97 -13.31
C PRO A 224 -47.83 4.68 -13.29
N ASN A 225 -47.79 3.97 -14.43
CA ASN A 225 -46.99 2.76 -14.64
C ASN A 225 -45.62 3.08 -15.29
N ASN A 226 -44.63 2.20 -15.09
CA ASN A 226 -43.31 2.25 -15.71
C ASN A 226 -42.55 3.57 -15.44
N ILE A 227 -42.59 4.05 -14.19
CA ILE A 227 -41.89 5.25 -13.78
C ILE A 227 -40.39 4.94 -13.66
N PRO A 228 -39.50 5.67 -14.37
CA PRO A 228 -38.07 5.53 -14.19
C PRO A 228 -37.66 5.95 -12.77
N ALA A 229 -37.04 5.03 -12.05
CA ALA A 229 -36.48 5.23 -10.72
C ALA A 229 -35.02 4.76 -10.69
N GLN A 230 -34.29 5.19 -9.66
CA GLN A 230 -32.89 4.84 -9.50
C GLN A 230 -32.58 4.55 -8.02
N TYR A 231 -31.83 3.48 -7.76
CA TYR A 231 -31.23 3.25 -6.44
C TYR A 231 -30.26 4.39 -6.10
N SER A 232 -30.49 5.06 -4.96
CA SER A 232 -29.60 6.10 -4.46
C SER A 232 -28.43 5.45 -3.71
N THR A 233 -27.26 5.44 -4.32
CA THR A 233 -26.01 4.96 -3.70
C THR A 233 -25.36 6.05 -2.85
N GLU A 234 -24.61 5.66 -1.83
CA GLU A 234 -23.94 6.62 -0.96
C GLU A 234 -22.59 7.11 -1.54
N LYS A 235 -22.14 8.28 -1.07
CA LYS A 235 -20.81 8.83 -1.36
C LYS A 235 -19.84 8.41 -0.26
N ASN A 236 -18.91 7.55 -0.58
CA ASN A 236 -17.93 7.02 0.36
C ASN A 236 -16.58 7.71 0.23
N ASP A 237 -15.91 7.95 1.36
CA ASP A 237 -14.57 8.52 1.38
C ASP A 237 -13.54 7.52 0.82
N LEU A 238 -12.39 8.03 0.37
CA LEU A 238 -11.23 7.19 0.06
C LEU A 238 -10.55 6.71 1.35
N PRO A 239 -9.78 5.61 1.30
CA PRO A 239 -9.05 5.07 2.44
C PRO A 239 -7.82 5.93 2.73
N LEU A 240 -8.07 7.09 3.35
CA LEU A 240 -7.04 8.01 3.81
C LEU A 240 -6.14 7.28 4.81
N ASN A 241 -4.83 7.41 4.61
CA ASN A 241 -3.87 6.74 5.47
C ASN A 241 -2.74 7.69 5.86
N PHE A 242 -2.53 7.86 7.16
CA PHE A 242 -1.38 8.58 7.70
C PHE A 242 -0.34 7.58 8.21
N ARG A 243 0.91 7.75 7.79
CA ARG A 243 2.00 6.87 8.19
C ARG A 243 3.20 7.66 8.69
N VAL A 244 3.85 7.12 9.70
CA VAL A 244 5.14 7.60 10.20
C VAL A 244 6.07 6.41 10.31
N GLY A 245 7.21 6.48 9.65
CA GLY A 245 8.18 5.39 9.55
C GLY A 245 9.55 5.77 10.07
N LEU A 246 10.21 4.81 10.68
CA LEU A 246 11.62 4.86 11.06
C LEU A 246 12.36 3.77 10.30
N ALA A 247 13.52 4.09 9.73
CA ALA A 247 14.40 3.08 9.15
C ALA A 247 15.86 3.39 9.42
N MET A 248 16.67 2.36 9.60
CA MET A 248 18.08 2.52 9.96
C MET A 248 18.90 1.32 9.54
N ASP A 249 20.11 1.57 9.04
CA ASP A 249 21.12 0.54 8.86
C ASP A 249 21.83 0.31 10.20
N VAL A 250 21.39 -0.70 10.93
CA VAL A 250 21.92 -1.05 12.26
C VAL A 250 23.28 -1.76 12.15
N VAL A 251 23.53 -2.42 11.03
CA VAL A 251 24.84 -2.95 10.65
C VAL A 251 25.11 -2.49 9.22
N ASN A 252 26.26 -1.85 9.01
CA ASN A 252 26.71 -1.46 7.69
C ASN A 252 28.21 -1.73 7.58
N THR A 253 28.57 -2.74 6.79
CA THR A 253 29.94 -3.17 6.54
C THR A 253 30.15 -3.32 5.04
N ARG A 254 31.39 -3.56 4.59
CA ARG A 254 31.70 -3.72 3.17
C ARG A 254 30.89 -4.81 2.45
N TYR A 255 30.56 -5.89 3.16
CA TYR A 255 29.93 -7.08 2.57
C TYR A 255 28.54 -7.38 3.11
N PHE A 256 28.17 -6.78 4.25
CA PHE A 256 26.90 -7.04 4.92
C PHE A 256 26.23 -5.74 5.34
N ARG A 257 24.94 -5.61 5.02
CA ARG A 257 24.04 -4.59 5.59
C ARG A 257 22.91 -5.28 6.32
N LEU A 258 22.52 -4.74 7.46
CA LEU A 258 21.26 -5.05 8.13
C LEU A 258 20.48 -3.76 8.31
N LYS A 259 19.38 -3.63 7.56
CA LYS A 259 18.43 -2.52 7.65
C LYS A 259 17.23 -2.97 8.48
N THR A 260 16.76 -2.12 9.38
CA THR A 260 15.53 -2.36 10.16
C THR A 260 14.56 -1.21 9.98
N ALA A 261 13.26 -1.51 9.96
CA ALA A 261 12.21 -0.53 9.76
C ALA A 261 11.00 -0.77 10.68
N LEU A 262 10.35 0.33 11.05
CA LEU A 262 9.13 0.36 11.86
C LEU A 262 8.21 1.46 11.32
N ASP A 263 6.97 1.11 10.96
CA ASP A 263 5.97 2.09 10.52
C ASP A 263 4.74 2.04 11.43
N ALA A 264 4.36 3.18 11.99
CA ALA A 264 3.05 3.39 12.60
C ALA A 264 2.06 3.86 11.54
N VAL A 265 0.89 3.23 11.50
CA VAL A 265 -0.13 3.45 10.46
C VAL A 265 -1.46 3.80 11.11
N HIS A 266 -2.04 4.93 10.70
CA HIS A 266 -3.35 5.41 11.14
C HIS A 266 -4.26 5.60 9.91
N PRO A 267 -5.09 4.61 9.57
CA PRO A 267 -6.10 4.74 8.52
C PRO A 267 -7.38 5.40 9.05
N ASN A 268 -8.19 6.00 8.17
CA ASN A 268 -9.50 6.56 8.54
C ASN A 268 -10.61 5.50 8.70
N ASP A 269 -10.33 4.27 8.27
CA ASP A 269 -11.29 3.16 8.17
C ASP A 269 -10.84 1.91 8.92
N ASN A 270 -9.89 2.04 9.86
CA ASN A 270 -9.52 0.97 10.78
C ASN A 270 -8.84 1.54 12.03
N LYS A 271 -8.56 0.69 13.01
CA LYS A 271 -7.68 1.02 14.14
C LYS A 271 -6.22 1.13 13.69
N GLU A 272 -5.43 1.85 14.47
CA GLU A 272 -4.00 1.99 14.26
C GLU A 272 -3.25 0.67 14.44
N TYR A 273 -2.14 0.55 13.73
CA TYR A 273 -1.29 -0.63 13.81
C TYR A 273 0.16 -0.29 13.48
N ILE A 274 1.04 -1.25 13.75
CA ILE A 274 2.47 -1.13 13.48
C ILE A 274 2.89 -2.19 12.47
N ASN A 275 3.75 -1.81 11.53
CA ASN A 275 4.50 -2.74 10.69
C ASN A 275 5.96 -2.74 11.14
N ALA A 276 6.60 -3.90 11.09
CA ALA A 276 8.01 -4.04 11.41
C ALA A 276 8.72 -4.93 10.38
N GLY A 277 9.97 -4.62 10.06
CA GLY A 277 10.75 -5.38 9.08
C GLY A 277 12.26 -5.26 9.25
N ALA A 278 12.98 -6.26 8.75
CA ALA A 278 14.42 -6.27 8.64
C ALA A 278 14.89 -6.86 7.31
N GLU A 279 15.88 -6.21 6.68
CA GLU A 279 16.51 -6.63 5.43
C GLU A 279 17.99 -6.87 5.69
N PHE A 280 18.43 -8.10 5.46
CA PHE A 280 19.83 -8.46 5.42
C PHE A 280 20.30 -8.50 3.96
N SER A 281 21.36 -7.76 3.64
CA SER A 281 22.02 -7.81 2.34
C SER A 281 23.39 -8.48 2.45
N TYR A 282 23.75 -9.24 1.42
CA TYR A 282 25.11 -9.72 1.18
C TYR A 282 25.61 -9.15 -0.14
N ASN A 283 26.68 -8.35 -0.07
CA ASN A 283 27.30 -7.62 -1.17
C ASN A 283 26.33 -6.76 -2.01
N GLU A 284 25.18 -6.36 -1.45
CA GLU A 284 24.11 -5.70 -2.24
C GLU A 284 23.62 -6.53 -3.45
N MET A 285 23.93 -7.83 -3.49
CA MET A 285 23.52 -8.73 -4.57
C MET A 285 22.39 -9.65 -4.13
N ILE A 286 22.42 -10.12 -2.88
CA ILE A 286 21.45 -11.07 -2.34
C ILE A 286 20.82 -10.45 -1.10
N PHE A 287 19.49 -10.52 -1.04
CA PHE A 287 18.71 -9.95 0.04
C PHE A 287 17.83 -11.02 0.68
N LEU A 288 17.81 -11.04 2.01
CA LEU A 288 16.88 -11.82 2.82
C LEU A 288 16.08 -10.86 3.70
N ARG A 289 14.77 -11.03 3.72
CA ARG A 289 13.84 -10.11 4.37
C ARG A 289 12.88 -10.88 5.26
N GLY A 290 12.62 -10.31 6.42
CA GLY A 290 11.61 -10.80 7.34
C GLY A 290 10.89 -9.63 7.98
N GLY A 291 9.58 -9.77 8.15
CA GLY A 291 8.77 -8.72 8.74
C GLY A 291 7.47 -9.25 9.32
N TYR A 292 6.74 -8.35 9.97
CA TYR A 292 5.43 -8.60 10.52
C TYR A 292 4.53 -7.41 10.23
N LYS A 293 3.36 -7.69 9.66
CA LYS A 293 2.39 -6.68 9.25
C LYS A 293 1.26 -6.57 10.27
N ALA A 294 0.72 -5.36 10.45
CA ALA A 294 -0.46 -5.11 11.28
C ALA A 294 -0.35 -5.58 12.74
N LEU A 295 0.83 -5.40 13.36
CA LEU A 295 1.01 -5.59 14.81
C LEU A 295 0.02 -4.71 15.58
N PHE A 296 -0.58 -5.29 16.61
CA PHE A 296 -1.59 -4.68 17.48
C PHE A 296 -2.95 -4.37 16.83
N LEU A 297 -3.14 -4.69 15.55
CA LEU A 297 -4.45 -4.56 14.92
C LEU A 297 -5.37 -5.70 15.38
N PRO A 298 -6.50 -5.41 16.05
CA PRO A 298 -7.41 -6.46 16.49
C PRO A 298 -8.03 -7.20 15.30
N ASN A 299 -8.15 -8.53 15.40
CA ASN A 299 -8.73 -9.39 14.36
C ASN A 299 -8.05 -9.29 12.98
N SER A 300 -6.77 -8.89 12.95
CA SER A 300 -5.98 -8.93 11.72
C SER A 300 -5.68 -10.37 11.32
N GLU A 301 -5.90 -10.68 10.05
CA GLU A 301 -5.40 -11.92 9.44
C GLU A 301 -3.97 -11.76 8.92
N GLN A 302 -3.44 -10.53 8.86
CA GLN A 302 -2.09 -10.26 8.35
C GLN A 302 -1.06 -10.58 9.44
N GLY A 303 -0.01 -11.31 9.07
CA GLY A 303 1.01 -11.78 10.00
C GLY A 303 2.43 -11.69 9.50
N LEU A 304 3.14 -12.82 9.57
CA LEU A 304 4.54 -12.95 9.18
C LEU A 304 4.71 -12.75 7.67
N THR A 305 5.76 -12.02 7.30
CA THR A 305 6.16 -11.85 5.90
C THR A 305 7.62 -12.26 5.72
N LEU A 306 7.92 -12.92 4.61
CA LEU A 306 9.27 -13.33 4.23
C LEU A 306 9.54 -12.87 2.81
N GLY A 307 10.78 -12.52 2.51
CA GLY A 307 11.16 -12.13 1.15
C GLY A 307 12.60 -12.44 0.83
N VAL A 308 12.85 -12.62 -0.47
CA VAL A 308 14.19 -12.78 -1.03
C VAL A 308 14.34 -11.84 -2.22
N GLY A 309 15.56 -11.38 -2.47
CA GLY A 309 15.87 -10.49 -3.58
C GLY A 309 17.23 -10.78 -4.19
N ILE A 310 17.33 -10.52 -5.48
CA ILE A 310 18.59 -10.60 -6.23
C ILE A 310 18.72 -9.33 -7.06
N ASN A 311 19.88 -8.68 -6.95
CA ASN A 311 20.31 -7.61 -7.83
C ASN A 311 21.47 -8.12 -8.69
N TYR A 312 21.39 -7.86 -9.99
CA TYR A 312 22.37 -8.31 -10.98
C TYR A 312 22.75 -7.16 -11.91
N ASP A 313 24.02 -6.76 -11.84
CA ASP A 313 24.61 -5.78 -12.76
C ASP A 313 24.76 -6.41 -14.15
N ILE A 314 23.93 -6.00 -15.11
CA ILE A 314 24.04 -6.44 -16.50
C ILE A 314 25.26 -5.77 -17.14
N THR A 315 25.34 -4.45 -17.00
CA THR A 315 26.44 -3.59 -17.45
C THR A 315 26.59 -2.43 -16.46
N PRO A 316 27.74 -1.73 -16.43
CA PRO A 316 27.87 -0.53 -15.59
C PRO A 316 26.74 0.47 -15.87
N GLY A 317 25.96 0.80 -14.83
CA GLY A 317 24.80 1.69 -14.93
C GLY A 317 23.51 1.03 -15.42
N LEU A 318 23.45 -0.31 -15.53
CA LEU A 318 22.21 -1.04 -15.79
C LEU A 318 22.12 -2.26 -14.87
N GLU A 319 21.23 -2.18 -13.88
CA GLU A 319 21.01 -3.23 -12.89
C GLU A 319 19.62 -3.84 -13.08
N PHE A 320 19.56 -5.17 -13.05
CA PHE A 320 18.32 -5.93 -13.00
C PHE A 320 18.02 -6.36 -11.58
N THR A 321 16.77 -6.20 -11.16
CA THR A 321 16.30 -6.59 -9.83
C THR A 321 15.19 -7.63 -9.97
N PHE A 322 15.25 -8.64 -9.11
CA PHE A 322 14.19 -9.63 -8.94
C PHE A 322 13.89 -9.77 -7.45
N ASN A 323 12.62 -9.70 -7.06
CA ASN A 323 12.22 -9.93 -5.69
C ASN A 323 11.02 -10.87 -5.63
N TYR A 324 11.01 -11.71 -4.60
CA TYR A 324 9.88 -12.56 -4.26
C TYR A 324 9.53 -12.37 -2.80
N ALA A 325 8.24 -12.36 -2.49
CA ALA A 325 7.79 -12.32 -1.11
C ALA A 325 6.53 -13.15 -0.87
N TYR A 326 6.46 -13.66 0.35
CA TYR A 326 5.36 -14.41 0.91
C TYR A 326 4.79 -13.64 2.10
N GLY A 327 3.47 -13.54 2.17
CA GLY A 327 2.77 -12.98 3.33
C GLY A 327 1.73 -13.95 3.87
N ASP A 328 1.79 -14.21 5.17
CA ASP A 328 0.77 -14.98 5.90
C ASP A 328 -0.49 -14.13 6.12
N TYR A 329 -1.62 -14.70 5.72
CA TYR A 329 -2.96 -14.10 5.78
C TYR A 329 -3.95 -15.01 6.53
N GLY A 330 -3.46 -15.86 7.43
CA GLY A 330 -4.30 -16.61 8.38
C GLY A 330 -5.35 -17.48 7.70
N ARG A 331 -6.64 -17.20 7.97
CA ARG A 331 -7.76 -17.96 7.36
C ARG A 331 -7.87 -17.77 5.85
N LEU A 332 -7.25 -16.73 5.30
CA LEU A 332 -7.22 -16.44 3.87
C LEU A 332 -5.97 -17.03 3.20
N ASN A 333 -5.29 -17.96 3.89
CA ASN A 333 -4.05 -18.62 3.49
C ASN A 333 -2.88 -17.63 3.38
N SER A 334 -2.45 -17.31 2.16
CA SER A 334 -1.24 -16.53 1.92
C SER A 334 -1.29 -15.80 0.61
N ILE A 335 -0.55 -14.71 0.53
CA ILE A 335 -0.29 -13.96 -0.71
C ILE A 335 1.15 -14.14 -1.15
N GLN A 336 1.38 -14.03 -2.46
CA GLN A 336 2.70 -14.11 -3.06
C GLN A 336 2.90 -12.99 -4.06
N TYR A 337 4.04 -12.31 -3.94
CA TYR A 337 4.41 -11.16 -4.76
C TYR A 337 5.66 -11.49 -5.56
N PHE A 338 5.64 -11.11 -6.84
CA PHE A 338 6.75 -11.27 -7.77
C PHE A 338 7.08 -9.90 -8.37
N ASP A 339 8.31 -9.45 -8.17
CA ASP A 339 8.80 -8.20 -8.72
C ASP A 339 9.92 -8.43 -9.70
N ILE A 340 9.89 -7.67 -10.79
CA ILE A 340 11.03 -7.45 -11.67
C ILE A 340 11.25 -5.95 -11.84
N GLY A 341 12.50 -5.54 -11.98
CA GLY A 341 12.82 -4.15 -12.22
C GLY A 341 14.14 -3.94 -12.94
N LEU A 342 14.27 -2.75 -13.52
CA LEU A 342 15.50 -2.26 -14.15
C LEU A 342 15.81 -0.89 -13.57
N ILE A 343 17.08 -0.68 -13.25
CA ILE A 343 17.65 0.56 -12.73
C ILE A 343 18.70 1.04 -13.73
N PHE A 344 18.63 2.31 -14.17
CA PHE A 344 19.45 2.86 -15.26
C PHE A 344 19.76 4.35 -15.18
#